data_AF-A0A433UN04-F1
#
_entry.id   AF-A0A433UN04-F1
#
_cell.length_a   1.000
_cell.length_b   1.000
_cell.length_c   1.000
_cell.angle_alpha   90.00
_cell.angle_beta   90.00
_cell.angle_gamma   90.00
#
_symmetry.space_group_name_H-M   'P 1'
#
loop_
_entity.id
_entity.type
_entity.pdbx_description
1 polymer ?
#
loop_
_entity_poly.entity_id
_entity_poly.type
_entity_poly.pdbx_seq_one_letter_code
_entity_poly.pdbx_strand_id
1 'polypeptide(L)' 'MNNYHPRESGQSYNNFLAQEANSHAAPLTPLKERDWKELMSLFDRHDSDDIEADVISKLNMLCPEPSWDEDPYEFLSEYL' A
#
# COMPACT_ATOMS: atom_id res chain seq x y z
N MET A 1 -24.01 -45.92 23.35
CA MET A 1 -23.43 -45.27 22.16
C MET A 1 -23.27 -43.79 22.44
N ASN A 2 -22.03 -43.30 22.51
CA ASN A 2 -21.75 -41.87 22.66
C ASN A 2 -21.85 -41.21 21.28
N ASN A 3 -22.86 -40.37 21.07
CA ASN A 3 -23.00 -39.59 19.85
C ASN A 3 -22.13 -38.34 19.96
N TYR A 4 -20.91 -38.41 19.43
CA TYR A 4 -20.11 -37.24 19.12
C TYR A 4 -20.73 -36.53 17.92
N HIS A 5 -21.31 -35.35 18.14
CA HIS A 5 -21.58 -34.41 17.07
C HIS A 5 -20.31 -33.57 16.84
N PRO A 6 -19.70 -33.62 15.65
CA PRO A 6 -18.65 -32.68 15.30
C PRO A 6 -19.25 -31.28 15.17
N ARG A 7 -18.66 -30.32 15.88
CA ARG A 7 -18.95 -28.90 15.78
C ARG A 7 -18.51 -28.44 14.39
N GLU A 8 -19.45 -28.14 13.50
CA GLU A 8 -19.17 -27.45 12.22
C GLU A 8 -18.83 -25.98 12.48
N SER A 9 -17.72 -25.74 13.16
CA SER A 9 -17.04 -24.44 13.21
C SER A 9 -16.04 -24.41 12.07
N GLY A 10 -16.54 -24.17 10.85
CA GLY A 10 -15.73 -24.22 9.63
C GLY A 10 -16.08 -23.19 8.55
N GLN A 11 -17.24 -22.53 8.64
CA GLN A 11 -17.72 -21.67 7.53
C GLN A 11 -17.68 -20.17 7.83
N SER A 12 -17.18 -19.76 8.99
CA SER A 12 -17.14 -18.34 9.39
C SER A 12 -15.73 -17.74 9.37
N TYR A 13 -14.83 -18.24 8.52
CA TYR A 13 -13.48 -17.68 8.37
C TYR A 13 -13.23 -17.10 6.97
N ASN A 14 -14.00 -17.55 5.97
CA ASN A 14 -13.82 -17.13 4.58
C ASN A 14 -14.37 -15.73 4.28
N ASN A 15 -15.24 -15.17 5.14
CA ASN A 15 -15.75 -13.81 4.97
C ASN A 15 -14.89 -12.74 5.64
N PHE A 16 -13.97 -13.11 6.54
CA PHE A 16 -13.15 -12.15 7.29
C PHE A 16 -11.85 -11.81 6.56
N LEU A 17 -11.26 -12.76 5.82
CA LEU A 17 -10.01 -12.54 5.09
C LEU A 17 -10.15 -11.66 3.84
N ALA A 18 -11.37 -11.50 3.30
CA ALA A 18 -11.63 -10.59 2.18
C ALA A 18 -11.79 -9.12 2.62
N GLN A 19 -11.87 -8.86 3.93
CA GLN A 19 -12.22 -7.54 4.46
C GLN A 19 -11.00 -6.70 4.88
N GLU A 20 -9.84 -7.33 5.08
CA GLU A 20 -8.61 -6.66 5.56
C GLU A 20 -7.67 -6.18 4.43
N ALA A 21 -7.94 -6.55 3.17
CA ALA A 21 -7.14 -6.13 2.02
C ALA A 21 -7.36 -4.66 1.59
N ASN A 22 -8.10 -3.85 2.38
CA ASN A 22 -8.46 -2.49 1.97
C ASN A 22 -8.58 -1.53 3.16
N SER A 23 -7.59 -1.53 4.05
CA SER A 23 -7.43 -0.59 5.18
C SER A 23 -7.13 0.86 4.75
N HIS A 24 -7.52 1.24 3.53
CA HIS A 24 -7.61 2.63 3.14
C HIS A 24 -8.97 3.15 3.62
N ALA A 25 -8.99 4.35 4.20
CA ALA A 25 -10.26 5.03 4.42
C ALA A 25 -11.04 5.00 3.10
N ALA A 26 -12.24 4.40 3.11
CA ALA A 26 -13.08 4.36 1.92
C ALA A 26 -13.13 5.79 1.34
N PRO A 27 -12.84 6.00 0.04
CA PRO A 27 -12.81 7.33 -0.53
C PRO A 27 -14.12 8.02 -0.15
N LEU A 28 -14.04 9.03 0.74
CA LEU A 28 -15.23 9.68 1.30
C LEU A 28 -16.13 10.22 0.18
N THR A 29 -15.50 10.49 -0.97
CA THR A 29 -16.11 10.73 -2.28
C THR A 29 -15.07 10.40 -3.37
N PRO A 30 -15.48 9.93 -4.57
CA PRO A 30 -14.60 9.92 -5.73
C PRO A 30 -14.02 11.33 -5.96
N LEU A 31 -12.74 11.40 -6.35
CA LEU A 31 -12.11 12.66 -6.72
C LEU A 31 -12.95 13.34 -7.80
N LYS A 32 -13.35 14.58 -7.55
CA LYS A 32 -14.05 15.37 -8.55
C LYS A 32 -13.05 15.86 -9.58
N GLU A 33 -13.54 16.24 -10.76
CA GLU A 33 -12.70 16.84 -11.82
C GLU A 33 -11.83 18.00 -11.32
N ARG A 34 -12.37 18.81 -10.39
CA ARG A 34 -11.62 19.85 -9.68
C ARG A 34 -10.42 19.30 -8.91
N ASP A 35 -10.62 18.24 -8.13
CA ASP A 35 -9.56 17.66 -7.31
C ASP A 35 -8.45 17.06 -8.19
N TRP A 36 -8.82 16.56 -9.38
CA TRP A 36 -7.87 16.09 -10.37
C TRP A 36 -7.05 17.23 -10.97
N LYS A 37 -7.67 18.37 -11.27
CA LYS A 37 -6.97 19.56 -11.74
C LYS A 37 -5.96 20.10 -10.71
N GLU A 38 -6.34 20.13 -9.44
CA GLU A 38 -5.44 20.54 -8.36
C GLU A 38 -4.27 19.55 -8.19
N LEU A 39 -4.53 18.25 -8.27
CA LEU A 39 -3.47 17.23 -8.26
C LEU A 39 -2.50 17.43 -9.44
N MET A 40 -3.01 17.65 -10.65
CA MET A 40 -2.16 17.96 -11.79
C MET A 40 -1.33 19.22 -11.57
N SER A 41 -1.92 20.27 -10.98
CA SER A 41 -1.17 21.49 -10.65
C SER A 41 -0.10 21.27 -9.59
N LEU A 42 -0.28 20.32 -8.66
CA LEU A 42 0.71 19.97 -7.65
C LEU A 42 1.94 19.29 -8.25
N PHE A 43 1.72 18.49 -9.31
CA PHE A 43 2.76 17.77 -10.05
C PHE A 43 3.29 18.54 -11.26
N ASP A 44 2.67 19.66 -11.66
CA ASP A 44 3.16 20.58 -12.69
C ASP A 44 4.28 21.48 -12.14
N ARG A 45 5.39 20.82 -11.79
CA ARG A 45 6.57 21.43 -11.21
C ARG A 45 7.62 21.64 -12.28
N HIS A 46 8.06 22.88 -12.44
CA HIS A 46 9.14 23.25 -13.35
C HIS A 46 10.50 22.64 -12.95
N ASP A 47 10.69 22.31 -11.67
CA ASP A 47 11.94 21.75 -11.14
C ASP A 47 11.95 20.21 -11.10
N SER A 48 11.00 19.55 -11.78
CA SER A 48 10.89 18.09 -11.81
C SER A 48 12.14 17.43 -12.41
N ASP A 49 12.66 17.95 -13.52
CA ASP A 49 13.87 17.44 -14.18
C ASP A 49 15.11 17.56 -13.26
N ASP A 50 15.23 18.67 -12.53
CA ASP A 50 16.34 18.89 -11.58
C ASP A 50 16.26 17.94 -10.39
N ILE A 51 15.05 17.69 -9.88
CA ILE A 51 14.80 16.71 -8.81
C ILE A 51 15.13 15.30 -9.30
N GLU A 52 14.72 14.93 -10.51
CA GLU A 52 15.05 13.63 -11.10
C GLU A 52 16.56 13.45 -11.21
N ALA A 53 17.27 14.45 -11.74
CA ALA A 53 18.73 14.41 -11.86
C ALA A 53 19.44 14.27 -10.50
N ASP A 54 18.98 14.97 -9.46
CA ASP A 54 19.55 14.83 -8.12
C ASP A 54 19.26 13.43 -7.54
N VAL A 55 18.03 12.93 -7.66
CA VAL A 55 17.68 11.57 -7.21
C VAL A 55 18.57 10.53 -7.89
N ILE A 56 18.67 10.55 -9.22
CA ILE A 56 19.53 9.62 -9.97
C ILE A 56 20.99 9.72 -9.51
N SER A 57 21.50 10.94 -9.32
CA SER A 57 22.84 11.17 -8.79
C SER A 57 23.06 10.50 -7.44
N LYS A 58 22.11 10.65 -6.50
CA LYS A 58 22.18 10.00 -5.18
C LYS A 58 22.09 8.49 -5.27
N LEU A 59 21.18 7.95 -6.09
CA LEU A 59 21.04 6.50 -6.25
C LEU A 59 22.32 5.86 -6.80
N ASN A 60 22.95 6.50 -7.78
CA ASN A 60 24.24 6.05 -8.32
C ASN A 60 25.38 6.05 -7.30
N MET A 61 25.26 6.82 -6.20
CA MET A 61 26.24 6.82 -5.11
C MET A 61 26.03 5.67 -4.12
N LEU A 62 24.88 4.99 -4.15
CA LEU A 62 24.59 3.85 -3.29
C LEU A 62 25.17 2.58 -3.94
N CYS A 63 26.36 2.16 -3.47
CA CYS A 63 26.99 0.91 -3.85
C CYS A 63 27.24 0.04 -2.61
N PRO A 64 26.72 -1.21 -2.56
CA PRO A 64 25.93 -1.89 -3.60
C PRO A 64 24.55 -1.25 -3.80
N GLU A 65 23.91 -1.56 -4.93
CA GLU A 65 22.54 -1.11 -5.19
C GLU A 65 21.61 -1.53 -4.06
N PRO A 66 20.73 -0.65 -3.56
CA PRO A 66 19.72 -1.01 -2.56
C PRO A 66 18.81 -2.14 -3.04
N SER A 67 18.32 -2.99 -2.14
CA SER A 67 17.19 -3.87 -2.46
C SER A 67 15.92 -3.02 -2.55
N TRP A 68 15.43 -2.83 -3.77
CA TRP A 68 14.15 -2.14 -4.02
C TRP A 68 12.94 -3.07 -3.87
N ASP A 69 13.19 -4.38 -3.90
CA ASP A 69 12.17 -5.43 -3.88
C ASP A 69 11.75 -5.86 -2.46
N GLU A 70 12.55 -5.52 -1.44
CA GLU A 70 12.23 -5.81 -0.05
C GLU A 70 11.47 -4.61 0.52
N ASP A 71 10.24 -4.83 1.00
CA ASP A 71 9.53 -3.80 1.77
C ASP A 71 10.29 -3.61 3.08
N PRO A 72 10.99 -2.47 3.30
CA PRO A 72 11.76 -2.25 4.51
C PRO A 72 10.88 -2.20 5.76
N TYR A 73 9.56 -2.14 5.58
CA TYR A 73 8.54 -2.10 6.61
C TYR A 73 7.75 -3.40 6.72
N GLU A 74 8.15 -4.49 6.05
CA GLU A 74 7.47 -5.79 6.17
C GLU A 74 7.30 -6.19 7.64
N PHE A 75 8.29 -5.91 8.49
CA PHE A 75 8.25 -6.16 9.93
C PHE A 75 7.13 -5.41 10.67
N LEU A 76 6.67 -4.26 10.17
CA LEU A 76 5.59 -3.48 10.81
C LEU A 76 4.25 -4.22 10.74
N SER A 77 4.09 -5.15 9.79
CA SER A 77 2.89 -6.00 9.70
C SER A 77 2.70 -6.89 10.94
N GLU A 78 3.75 -7.15 11.73
CA GLU A 78 3.66 -7.89 12.99
C GLU A 78 3.13 -7.03 14.15
N TYR A 79 3.07 -5.70 13.99
CA TYR A 79 2.73 -4.74 15.06
C TYR A 79 1.43 -3.95 14.82
N LEU A 80 0.87 -3.97 13.60
CA LEU A 80 -0.38 -3.30 13.21
C LEU A 80 -1.53 -4.31 13.08
#